data_AF-A0A6S6RQ20-F1
#
_entry.id   AF-A0A6S6RQ20-F1
#
_cell.length_a   1.000
_cell.length_b   1.000
_cell.length_c   1.000
_cell.angle_alpha   90.00
_cell.angle_beta   90.00
_cell.angle_gamma   90.00
#
_symmetry.space_group_name_H-M   'P 1'
#
loop_
_entity.id
_entity.type
_entity.pdbx_description
1 polymer ?
#
loop_
_entity_poly.entity_id
_entity_poly.type
_entity_poly.pdbx_seq_one_letter_code
_entity_poly.pdbx_strand_id
1 'polypeptide(L)'
;MGDPAARDAYFRLKSYSPYDNIKHQRYPNLLIMTGLYDSQVQYWEPAKWVAKLREYKVGNTVLLVETNMEAGHGGKSGRFNSLKRYSIGICFYLDAR
;
A
#
# COMPACT_ATOMS: atom_id res chain seq x y z
N MET A 1 9.11 0.87 17.94
CA MET A 1 7.70 1.12 17.58
C MET A 1 6.88 0.53 18.70
N GLY A 2 6.09 1.33 19.42
CA GLY A 2 5.48 0.93 20.69
C GLY A 2 4.55 -0.28 20.56
N ASP A 3 4.22 -0.88 21.70
CA ASP A 3 3.23 -1.94 21.79
C ASP A 3 1.82 -1.32 21.92
N PRO A 4 0.89 -1.55 20.97
CA PRO A 4 -0.48 -1.05 21.07
C PRO A 4 -1.27 -1.62 22.26
N ALA A 5 -0.77 -2.64 22.96
CA ALA A 5 -1.36 -3.07 24.23
C ALA A 5 -1.16 -2.04 25.36
N ALA A 6 -0.13 -1.19 25.27
CA ALA A 6 0.07 -0.10 26.22
C ALA A 6 -0.74 1.14 25.80
N ARG A 7 -1.57 1.66 26.71
CA ARG A 7 -2.54 2.75 26.43
C ARG A 7 -1.93 3.97 25.73
N ASP A 8 -0.81 4.49 26.25
CA ASP A 8 -0.19 5.69 25.67
C ASP A 8 0.41 5.41 24.29
N ALA A 9 0.93 4.21 24.09
CA ALA A 9 1.41 3.77 22.79
C ALA A 9 0.26 3.54 21.81
N TYR A 10 -0.88 3.00 22.25
CA TYR A 10 -2.09 2.85 21.43
C TYR A 10 -2.53 4.18 20.83
N PHE A 11 -2.74 5.19 21.68
CA PHE A 11 -3.21 6.51 21.20
C PHE A 11 -2.18 7.18 20.28
N ARG A 12 -0.89 6.98 20.56
CA ARG A 12 0.18 7.47 19.69
C ARG A 12 0.18 6.75 18.34
N LEU A 13 0.13 5.43 18.30
CA LEU A 13 0.10 4.64 17.06
C LEU A 13 -1.13 4.97 16.23
N LYS A 14 -2.29 5.10 16.88
CA LYS A 14 -3.55 5.44 16.23
C LYS A 14 -3.53 6.83 15.59
N SER A 15 -2.85 7.81 16.19
CA SER A 15 -2.84 9.18 15.68
C SER A 15 -2.17 9.32 14.30
N TYR A 16 -1.29 8.39 13.92
CA TYR A 16 -0.61 8.40 12.62
C TYR A 16 -0.82 7.14 11.77
N SER A 17 -1.54 6.13 12.28
CA SER A 17 -1.84 4.90 11.53
C SER A 17 -2.52 5.23 10.19
N PRO A 18 -1.94 4.84 9.05
CA PRO A 18 -2.52 5.13 7.73
C PRO A 18 -3.91 4.53 7.53
N TYR A 19 -4.22 3.42 8.20
CA TYR A 19 -5.51 2.74 8.08
C TYR A 19 -6.60 3.39 8.94
N ASP A 20 -6.25 3.77 10.17
CA ASP A 20 -7.20 4.39 11.11
C ASP A 20 -7.57 5.82 10.70
N ASN A 21 -6.68 6.52 9.99
CA ASN A 21 -6.87 7.91 9.59
C ASN A 21 -7.42 8.09 8.17
N ILE A 22 -7.96 7.02 7.55
CA ILE A 22 -8.74 7.14 6.31
C ILE A 22 -10.05 7.89 6.61
N LYS A 23 -10.37 8.90 5.79
CA LYS A 23 -11.57 9.74 5.90
C LYS A 23 -12.13 10.04 4.51
N HIS A 24 -13.37 10.51 4.44
CA HIS A 24 -13.96 10.91 3.15
C HIS A 24 -13.23 12.14 2.60
N GLN A 25 -12.45 11.95 1.55
CA GLN A 25 -11.72 13.02 0.87
C GLN A 25 -11.27 12.59 -0.53
N ARG A 26 -10.82 13.56 -1.33
CA ARG A 26 -10.15 13.28 -2.60
C ARG A 26 -8.70 12.87 -2.31
N TYR A 27 -8.38 11.60 -2.55
CA TYR A 27 -7.02 11.08 -2.46
C TYR A 27 -6.26 11.32 -3.78
N PRO A 28 -4.91 11.40 -3.76
CA PRO A 28 -4.11 11.42 -4.99
C PRO A 28 -4.22 10.07 -5.72
N ASN A 29 -3.83 10.03 -6.99
CA ASN A 29 -3.70 8.76 -7.70
C ASN A 29 -2.66 7.89 -7.00
N LEU A 30 -3.02 6.64 -6.68
CA LEU A 30 -2.19 5.73 -5.88
C LEU A 30 -1.99 4.39 -6.60
N LEU A 31 -0.74 3.95 -6.65
CA LEU A 31 -0.32 2.59 -6.98
C LEU A 31 0.31 1.97 -5.74
N ILE A 32 -0.30 0.90 -5.24
CA ILE A 32 0.19 0.14 -4.09
C ILE A 32 0.79 -1.16 -4.61
N MET A 33 2.03 -1.48 -4.23
CA MET A 33 2.72 -2.70 -4.68
C MET A 33 3.11 -3.57 -3.47
N THR A 34 2.82 -4.86 -3.52
CA THR A 34 3.11 -5.82 -2.44
C THR A 34 3.48 -7.20 -3.00
N GLY A 35 4.12 -8.05 -2.20
CA GLY A 35 4.37 -9.46 -2.54
C GLY A 35 3.42 -10.38 -1.78
N LEU A 36 2.95 -11.46 -2.42
CA LEU A 36 2.08 -12.47 -1.78
C LEU A 36 2.81 -13.20 -0.63
N TYR A 37 4.11 -13.45 -0.79
CA TYR A 37 4.93 -14.21 0.15
C TYR A 37 5.83 -13.31 1.00
N ASP A 38 5.43 -12.06 1.26
CA ASP A 38 6.20 -11.14 2.07
C ASP A 38 6.12 -11.55 3.56
N SER A 39 7.16 -12.25 4.01
CA SER A 39 7.27 -12.73 5.39
C SER A 39 7.51 -11.63 6.43
N GLN A 40 7.79 -10.39 6.01
CA GLN A 40 8.03 -9.25 6.91
C GLN A 40 6.79 -8.37 7.04
N VAL A 41 6.14 -8.06 5.92
CA VAL A 41 4.94 -7.22 5.87
C VAL A 41 3.91 -7.89 4.98
N GLN A 42 2.88 -8.43 5.61
CA GLN A 42 1.98 -9.33 4.93
C GLN A 42 1.04 -8.62 3.95
N TYR A 43 0.76 -9.26 2.80
CA TYR A 43 0.02 -8.65 1.68
C TYR A 43 -1.40 -8.16 2.05
N TRP A 44 -2.00 -8.72 3.10
CA TRP A 44 -3.32 -8.28 3.56
C TRP A 44 -3.31 -6.89 4.19
N GLU A 45 -2.16 -6.42 4.69
CA GLU A 45 -1.99 -5.07 5.24
C GLU A 45 -2.24 -3.96 4.18
N PRO A 46 -1.58 -3.99 3.00
CA PRO A 46 -1.93 -3.08 1.91
C PRO A 46 -3.31 -3.40 1.31
N ALA A 47 -3.73 -4.66 1.25
CA ALA A 47 -5.04 -5.02 0.67
C ALA A 47 -6.22 -4.42 1.46
N LYS A 48 -6.21 -4.53 2.80
CA LYS A 48 -7.25 -3.93 3.65
C LYS A 48 -7.25 -2.41 3.54
N TRP A 49 -6.07 -1.79 3.44
CA TRP A 49 -5.93 -0.34 3.27
C TRP A 49 -6.55 0.14 1.96
N VAL A 50 -6.26 -0.56 0.85
CA VAL A 50 -6.83 -0.25 -0.47
C VAL A 50 -8.34 -0.45 -0.48
N ALA A 51 -8.86 -1.50 0.15
CA ALA A 51 -10.30 -1.73 0.26
C ALA A 51 -11.01 -0.55 0.94
N LYS A 52 -10.53 -0.13 2.12
CA LYS A 52 -11.09 1.01 2.85
C LYS A 52 -10.90 2.33 2.08
N LEU A 53 -9.79 2.55 1.40
CA LEU A 53 -9.60 3.73 0.53
C LEU A 53 -10.61 3.78 -0.62
N ARG A 54 -10.95 2.64 -1.23
CA ARG A 54 -11.93 2.59 -2.34
C ARG A 54 -13.32 3.02 -1.89
N GLU A 55 -13.70 2.70 -0.65
CA GLU A 55 -14.97 3.12 -0.05
C GLU A 55 -14.98 4.62 0.31
N TYR A 56 -13.85 5.15 0.80
CA TYR A 56 -13.79 6.50 1.36
C TYR A 56 -13.32 7.56 0.36
N LYS A 57 -12.66 7.18 -0.74
CA LYS A 57 -12.21 8.14 -1.74
C LYS A 57 -13.39 8.83 -2.40
N VAL A 58 -13.26 10.13 -2.62
CA VAL A 58 -14.23 10.93 -3.36
C VAL A 58 -13.64 11.33 -4.70
N GLY A 59 -14.43 11.20 -5.76
CA GLY A 59 -14.04 11.53 -7.13
C GLY A 59 -13.29 10.41 -7.87
N ASN A 60 -12.77 10.78 -9.03
CA ASN A 60 -12.22 9.84 -10.03
C ASN A 60 -10.72 9.59 -9.85
N THR A 61 -10.28 9.41 -8.61
CA THR A 61 -8.90 9.01 -8.31
C THR A 61 -8.62 7.59 -8.79
N VAL A 62 -7.51 7.41 -9.51
CA VAL A 62 -6.96 6.10 -9.89
C VAL A 62 -6.35 5.43 -8.66
N LEU A 63 -6.86 4.26 -8.28
CA LEU A 63 -6.42 3.52 -7.09
C LEU A 63 -6.20 2.04 -7.42
N LEU A 64 -4.93 1.69 -7.65
CA LEU A 64 -4.51 0.37 -8.08
C LEU A 64 -3.71 -0.34 -6.99
N VAL A 65 -3.85 -1.66 -6.94
CA VAL A 65 -3.01 -2.55 -6.13
C VAL A 65 -2.41 -3.61 -7.05
N GLU A 66 -1.10 -3.72 -7.03
CA GLU A 66 -0.34 -4.76 -7.72
C GLU A 66 0.22 -5.70 -6.66
N THR A 67 -0.23 -6.95 -6.70
CA THR A 67 0.31 -8.01 -5.84
C THR A 67 1.14 -8.93 -6.70
N ASN A 68 2.45 -8.94 -6.44
CA ASN A 68 3.34 -9.89 -7.06
C ASN A 68 3.12 -11.27 -6.43
N MET A 69 2.50 -12.16 -7.19
CA MET A 69 2.04 -13.48 -6.72
C MET A 69 3.18 -14.47 -6.44
N GLU A 70 4.43 -14.13 -6.75
CA GLU A 70 5.60 -15.01 -6.60
C GLU A 70 6.70 -14.40 -5.70
N ALA A 71 6.52 -13.16 -5.24
CA ALA A 71 7.55 -12.42 -4.52
C ALA A 71 7.28 -12.32 -3.02
N GLY A 72 8.37 -12.24 -2.25
CA GLY A 72 8.37 -11.78 -0.87
C GLY A 72 8.82 -10.31 -0.72
N HIS A 73 9.35 -9.96 0.45
CA HIS A 73 9.68 -8.56 0.80
C HIS A 73 10.61 -7.84 -0.20
N GLY A 74 11.66 -8.54 -0.65
CA GLY A 74 12.63 -8.00 -1.61
C GLY A 74 12.10 -7.87 -3.04
N GLY A 75 10.86 -8.30 -3.31
CA GLY A 75 10.35 -8.46 -4.67
C GLY A 75 10.83 -9.76 -5.33
N LYS A 76 10.47 -9.95 -6.60
CA LYS A 76 10.84 -11.13 -7.38
C LYS A 76 12.33 -11.09 -7.72
N SER A 77 13.06 -12.16 -7.43
CA SER A 77 14.49 -12.30 -7.75
C SER A 77 14.71 -12.40 -9.26
N GLY A 78 15.88 -11.98 -9.75
CA GLY A 78 16.28 -12.10 -11.16
C GLY A 78 16.60 -10.76 -11.83
N ARG A 79 17.50 -10.81 -12.82
CA ARG A 79 18.17 -9.65 -13.42
C ARG A 79 17.22 -8.53 -13.89
N PHE A 80 16.05 -8.89 -14.42
CA PHE A 80 15.13 -7.93 -15.04
C PHE A 80 13.87 -7.64 -14.22
N ASN A 81 13.64 -8.34 -13.10
CA ASN A 81 12.38 -8.19 -12.35
C ASN A 81 12.31 -6.87 -11.58
N SER A 82 13.44 -6.34 -11.11
CA SER A 82 13.51 -4.98 -10.56
C SER A 82 13.16 -3.93 -11.60
N LEU A 83 13.67 -4.06 -12.83
CA LEU A 83 13.36 -3.14 -13.94
C LEU A 83 11.88 -3.20 -14.33
N LYS A 84 11.28 -4.39 -14.38
CA LYS A 84 9.84 -4.56 -14.62
C LYS A 84 9.00 -3.89 -13.54
N ARG A 85 9.37 -4.05 -12.27
CA ARG A 85 8.69 -3.37 -11.15
C ARG A 85 8.79 -1.85 -11.30
N TYR A 86 9.97 -1.35 -11.64
CA TYR A 86 10.20 0.08 -11.85
C TYR A 86 9.41 0.63 -13.04
N SER A 87 9.32 -0.12 -14.14
CA SER A 87 8.55 0.29 -15.31
C SER A 87 7.06 0.43 -15.00
N ILE A 88 6.49 -0.43 -14.15
CA ILE A 88 5.09 -0.29 -13.69
C ILE A 88 4.90 1.06 -12.98
N GLY A 89 5.81 1.42 -12.07
CA GLY A 89 5.76 2.70 -11.36
C GLY A 89 5.87 3.91 -12.28
N ILE A 90 6.79 3.87 -13.27
CA ILE A 90 6.93 4.94 -14.27
C ILE A 90 5.67 5.04 -15.13
N CYS A 91 5.17 3.93 -15.67
CA CYS A 91 3.97 3.94 -16.51
C CYS A 91 2.78 4.53 -15.75
N PHE A 92 2.58 4.12 -14.49
CA PHE A 92 1.54 4.70 -13.65
C PHE A 92 1.73 6.20 -13.45
N TYR A 93 2.95 6.66 -13.16
CA TYR A 93 3.23 8.08 -12.98
C TYR A 93 3.01 8.92 -14.24
N LEU A 94 3.22 8.36 -15.43
CA LEU A 94 3.01 9.05 -16.70
C LEU A 94 1.54 9.06 -17.13
N ASP A 95 0.81 7.96 -16.88
CA ASP A 95 -0.60 7.80 -17.24
C ASP A 95 -1.54 8.53 -16.27
N ALA A 96 -1.25 8.48 -14.97
CA ALA A 96 -2.09 9.05 -13.92
C ALA A 96 -1.80 10.54 -13.65
N ARG A 97 -1.29 11.29 -14.64
CA ARG A 97 -1.08 12.74 -14.57
C ARG A 97 -2.38 13.53 -14.70
#